data_AF-A0A9E4V8G2-F1
#
_entry.id   AF-A0A9E4V8G2-F1
#
_cell.length_a   1.000
_cell.length_b   1.000
_cell.length_c   1.000
_cell.angle_alpha   90.00
_cell.angle_beta   90.00
_cell.angle_gamma   90.00
#
_symmetry.space_group_name_H-M   'P 1'
#
loop_
_entity.id
_entity.type
_entity.pdbx_description
1 polymer ?
#
loop_
_entity_poly.entity_id
_entity_poly.type
_entity_poly.pdbx_seq_one_letter_code
_entity_poly.pdbx_strand_id
1 'polypeptide(L)'
;AAAVRILNDAMALQEAGAYAIVLEAVPVRVAEIITDKLDIPTIGIGAGWACDGQVQVWHDLLGLFNDFVPRHAKRYANLGPTIVEALRAYASDVRDGAFPTEKESFVKKPPAQTPTEAETAL
;
A
#
# COMPACT_ATOMS: atom_id res chain seq x y z
N ALA A 1 36.13 -0.13 -3.16
CA ALA A 1 35.92 -1.52 -2.70
C ALA A 1 34.43 -1.90 -2.71
N ALA A 2 33.56 -1.24 -1.94
CA ALA A 2 32.14 -1.60 -1.87
C ALA A 2 31.37 -1.46 -3.20
N ALA A 3 31.57 -0.38 -3.96
CA ALA A 3 30.89 -0.18 -5.25
C ALA A 3 31.24 -1.25 -6.30
N VAL A 4 32.51 -1.65 -6.38
CA VAL A 4 32.96 -2.74 -7.27
C VAL A 4 32.32 -4.07 -6.87
N ARG A 5 32.19 -4.32 -5.56
CA ARG A 5 31.53 -5.53 -5.08
C ARG A 5 30.06 -5.58 -5.50
N ILE A 6 29.30 -4.50 -5.30
CA ILE A 6 27.88 -4.45 -5.69
C ILE A 6 27.70 -4.65 -7.20
N LEU A 7 28.57 -4.07 -8.03
CA LEU A 7 28.54 -4.30 -9.48
C LEU A 7 28.78 -5.78 -9.81
N ASN A 8 29.79 -6.40 -9.21
CA ASN A 8 30.09 -7.82 -9.44
C ASN A 8 28.93 -8.72 -8.96
N ASP A 9 28.33 -8.41 -7.81
CA ASP A 9 27.18 -9.15 -7.28
C ASP A 9 25.99 -9.04 -8.26
N ALA A 10 25.75 -7.85 -8.81
CA ALA A 10 24.68 -7.64 -9.79
C ALA A 10 24.91 -8.39 -11.11
N MET A 11 26.15 -8.41 -11.61
CA MET A 11 26.52 -9.20 -12.79
C MET A 11 26.35 -10.70 -12.53
N ALA A 12 26.77 -11.19 -11.37
CA ALA A 12 26.61 -12.60 -11.00
C ALA A 12 25.13 -13.03 -10.91
N LEU A 13 24.26 -12.15 -10.41
CA LEU A 13 22.81 -12.39 -10.39
C LEU A 13 22.23 -12.46 -11.81
N GLN A 14 22.66 -11.58 -12.71
CA GLN A 14 22.27 -11.65 -14.13
C GLN A 14 22.74 -12.96 -14.78
N GLU A 15 24.01 -13.34 -14.58
CA GLU A 15 24.56 -14.60 -15.10
C GLU A 15 23.81 -15.84 -14.56
N ALA A 16 23.32 -15.77 -13.33
CA ALA A 16 22.49 -16.82 -12.72
C ALA A 16 21.04 -16.87 -13.27
N GLY A 17 20.65 -15.93 -14.14
CA GLY A 17 19.34 -15.90 -14.78
C GLY A 17 18.30 -15.01 -14.09
N ALA A 18 18.71 -14.06 -13.24
CA ALA A 18 17.79 -13.04 -12.75
C ALA A 18 17.20 -12.26 -13.93
N TYR A 19 15.88 -12.00 -13.90
CA TYR A 19 15.21 -11.23 -14.96
C TYR A 19 15.22 -9.72 -14.71
N ALA A 20 15.46 -9.30 -13.47
CA ALA A 20 15.58 -7.91 -13.01
C ALA A 20 16.25 -7.89 -11.62
N ILE A 21 16.81 -6.74 -11.23
CA ILE A 21 17.50 -6.56 -9.94
C ILE A 21 17.01 -5.30 -9.23
N VAL A 22 16.75 -5.39 -7.93
CA VAL A 22 16.48 -4.22 -7.08
C VAL A 22 17.78 -3.66 -6.52
N LEU A 23 18.00 -2.36 -6.68
CA LEU A 23 19.09 -1.61 -6.06
C LEU A 23 18.52 -0.76 -4.91
N GLU A 24 18.91 -1.08 -3.68
CA GLU A 24 18.44 -0.40 -2.47
C GLU A 24 19.55 0.41 -1.81
N ALA A 25 19.26 1.68 -1.51
CA ALA A 25 20.18 2.60 -0.82
C ALA A 25 21.59 2.70 -1.46
N VAL A 26 21.65 2.57 -2.78
CA VAL A 26 22.90 2.66 -3.57
C VAL A 26 23.12 4.12 -4.02
N PRO A 27 24.34 4.69 -3.93
CA PRO A 27 24.60 6.03 -4.46
C PRO A 27 24.26 6.12 -5.96
N VAL A 28 23.59 7.19 -6.39
CA VAL A 28 23.05 7.33 -7.76
C VAL A 28 24.08 7.05 -8.86
N ARG A 29 25.33 7.49 -8.69
CA ARG A 29 26.38 7.26 -9.69
C ARG A 29 26.81 5.78 -9.79
N VAL A 30 26.70 5.04 -8.69
CA VAL A 30 26.96 3.59 -8.69
C VAL A 30 25.80 2.86 -9.34
N ALA A 31 24.55 3.25 -9.02
CA ALA A 31 23.37 2.69 -9.66
C ALA A 31 23.38 2.90 -11.18
N GLU A 32 23.69 4.12 -11.64
CA GLU A 32 23.84 4.45 -13.07
C GLU A 32 24.84 3.52 -13.78
N ILE A 33 26.02 3.31 -13.19
CA ILE A 33 27.03 2.40 -13.76
C ILE A 33 26.51 0.95 -13.83
N ILE A 34 25.77 0.51 -12.82
CA ILE A 34 25.21 -0.86 -12.80
C ILE A 34 24.12 -0.98 -13.87
N THR A 35 23.19 -0.02 -13.94
CA THR A 35 22.14 0.02 -14.94
C THR A 35 22.70 0.02 -16.36
N ASP A 36 23.75 0.82 -16.63
CA ASP A 36 24.41 0.86 -17.94
C ASP A 36 25.15 -0.45 -18.30
N LYS A 37 25.46 -1.30 -17.31
CA LYS A 37 26.27 -2.52 -17.50
C LYS A 37 25.44 -3.79 -17.61
N LEU A 38 24.24 -3.80 -17.08
CA LEU A 38 23.35 -4.96 -17.11
C LEU A 38 22.49 -4.94 -18.37
N ASP A 39 22.14 -6.13 -18.86
CA ASP A 39 21.18 -6.32 -19.95
C ASP A 39 19.74 -6.45 -19.41
N ILE A 40 19.59 -6.65 -18.10
CA ILE A 40 18.30 -6.81 -17.42
C ILE A 40 17.90 -5.53 -16.67
N PRO A 41 16.58 -5.26 -16.49
CA PRO A 41 16.11 -4.07 -15.79
C PRO A 41 16.60 -3.96 -14.34
N THR A 42 16.95 -2.74 -13.97
CA THR A 42 17.25 -2.32 -12.60
C THR A 42 16.10 -1.54 -12.00
N ILE A 43 15.73 -1.86 -10.75
CA ILE A 43 14.63 -1.22 -10.02
C ILE A 43 15.17 -0.52 -8.78
N GLY A 44 15.09 0.80 -8.72
CA GLY A 44 15.65 1.59 -7.62
C GLY A 44 14.68 1.77 -6.45
N ILE A 45 15.21 1.69 -5.22
CA ILE A 45 14.59 2.23 -4.01
C ILE A 45 15.66 2.99 -3.21
N GLY A 46 15.62 4.32 -3.31
CA GLY A 46 16.73 5.16 -2.85
C GLY A 46 18.06 4.93 -3.56
N ALA A 47 18.03 4.38 -4.78
CA ALA A 47 19.18 4.23 -5.66
C ALA A 47 19.35 5.40 -6.65
N GLY A 48 18.56 6.46 -6.50
CA GLY A 48 18.53 7.59 -7.41
C GLY A 48 17.71 7.33 -8.68
N TRP A 49 17.76 8.28 -9.60
CA TRP A 49 16.90 8.32 -10.79
C TRP A 49 17.40 7.50 -11.97
N ALA A 50 18.60 6.92 -11.88
CA ALA A 50 19.27 6.29 -13.01
C ALA A 50 18.87 4.82 -13.25
N CYS A 51 18.14 4.18 -12.33
CA CYS A 51 17.57 2.86 -12.57
C CYS A 51 16.42 2.91 -13.59
N ASP A 52 16.19 1.81 -14.31
CA ASP A 52 15.14 1.69 -15.35
C ASP A 52 13.72 1.81 -14.79
N GLY A 53 13.54 1.39 -13.55
CA GLY A 53 12.30 1.49 -12.81
C GLY A 53 12.53 1.91 -11.36
N GLN A 54 11.43 2.14 -10.64
CA GLN A 54 11.45 2.53 -9.23
C GLN A 54 10.44 1.70 -8.45
N VAL A 55 10.76 1.37 -7.20
CA VAL A 55 9.87 0.70 -6.25
C VAL A 55 9.86 1.47 -4.94
N GLN A 56 8.70 1.55 -4.31
CA GLN A 56 8.51 2.22 -3.02
C GLN A 56 7.48 1.47 -2.18
N VAL A 57 7.62 1.55 -0.86
CA VAL A 57 6.59 1.05 0.06
C VAL A 57 5.43 2.05 0.07
N TRP A 58 4.25 1.61 -0.34
CA TRP A 58 3.10 2.50 -0.49
C TRP A 58 2.67 3.16 0.84
N HIS A 59 2.93 2.55 1.99
CA HIS A 59 2.71 3.14 3.31
C HIS A 59 3.50 4.45 3.50
N ASP A 60 4.75 4.49 3.02
CA ASP A 60 5.59 5.69 3.08
C ASP A 60 5.08 6.76 2.12
N LEU A 61 4.64 6.35 0.93
CA LEU A 61 4.06 7.24 -0.08
C LEU A 61 2.76 7.89 0.44
N LEU A 62 1.90 7.12 1.10
CA LEU A 62 0.61 7.60 1.59
C LEU A 62 0.66 8.20 2.99
N GLY A 63 1.85 8.23 3.62
CA GLY A 63 2.03 8.84 4.93
C GLY A 63 1.17 8.17 6.00
N LEU A 64 1.17 6.85 6.05
CA LEU A 64 0.42 6.09 7.06
C LEU A 64 1.04 6.17 8.46
N PHE A 65 2.35 6.33 8.52
CA PHE A 65 3.10 6.50 9.76
C PHE A 65 3.66 7.93 9.84
N ASN A 66 3.51 8.57 10.99
CA ASN A 66 3.91 9.97 11.17
C ASN A 66 5.36 10.15 11.60
N ASP A 67 5.96 9.15 12.23
CA ASP A 67 7.20 9.33 12.99
C ASP A 67 8.47 9.13 12.15
N PHE A 68 8.37 8.47 11.00
CA PHE A 68 9.50 8.22 10.11
C PHE A 68 9.09 8.25 8.65
N VAL A 69 9.74 9.12 7.87
CA VAL A 69 9.70 9.08 6.40
C VAL A 69 11.12 8.80 5.94
N PRO A 70 11.38 7.63 5.33
CA PRO A 70 12.68 7.36 4.74
C PRO A 70 13.08 8.45 3.74
N ARG A 71 14.33 8.91 3.74
CA ARG A 71 14.81 10.02 2.88
C ARG A 71 14.50 9.82 1.39
N HIS A 72 14.52 8.58 0.92
CA HIS A 72 14.23 8.25 -0.48
C HIS A 72 12.74 8.28 -0.85
N ALA A 73 11.84 8.33 0.14
CA ALA A 73 10.41 8.29 -0.09
C ALA A 73 9.84 9.72 -0.20
N LYS A 74 9.26 10.03 -1.36
CA LYS A 74 8.41 11.21 -1.49
C LYS A 74 7.02 10.88 -0.94
N ARG A 75 6.57 11.63 0.05
CA ARG A 75 5.20 11.54 0.56
C ARG A 75 4.24 12.23 -0.42
N TYR A 76 3.23 11.48 -0.89
CA TYR A 76 2.18 11.94 -1.80
C TYR A 76 0.86 12.23 -1.09
N ALA A 77 0.63 11.63 0.08
CA ALA A 77 -0.53 11.90 0.93
C ALA A 77 -0.15 11.80 2.43
N ASN A 78 -1.03 12.27 3.31
CA ASN A 78 -0.87 12.16 4.77
C ASN A 78 -2.09 11.47 5.37
N LEU A 79 -2.26 10.17 5.07
CA LEU A 79 -3.48 9.43 5.40
C LEU A 79 -3.52 8.94 6.85
N GLY A 80 -2.37 8.84 7.54
CA GLY A 80 -2.32 8.39 8.93
C GLY A 80 -3.32 9.12 9.85
N PRO A 81 -3.27 10.46 9.94
CA PRO A 81 -4.24 11.23 10.72
C PRO A 81 -5.70 11.02 10.30
N THR A 82 -5.95 10.95 8.98
CA THR A 82 -7.30 10.76 8.41
C THR A 82 -7.88 9.40 8.82
N ILE A 83 -7.06 8.35 8.76
CA ILE A 83 -7.46 7.00 9.20
C ILE A 83 -7.75 6.98 10.69
N VAL A 84 -6.88 7.59 11.50
CA VAL A 84 -7.09 7.67 12.95
C VAL A 84 -8.39 8.40 13.30
N GLU A 85 -8.68 9.51 12.61
CA GLU A 85 -9.93 10.26 12.79
C GLU A 85 -11.16 9.41 12.42
N ALA A 86 -11.14 8.77 11.25
CA ALA A 86 -12.24 7.92 10.79
C ALA A 86 -12.52 6.74 11.76
N LEU A 87 -11.46 6.09 12.25
CA LEU A 87 -11.58 4.98 13.20
C LEU A 87 -12.07 5.46 14.58
N ARG A 88 -11.70 6.67 15.01
CA ARG A 88 -12.24 7.28 16.23
C ARG A 88 -13.71 7.61 16.10
N ALA A 89 -14.13 8.19 14.97
CA ALA A 89 -15.53 8.48 14.69
C ALA A 89 -16.38 7.21 14.72
N TYR A 90 -15.96 6.17 13.98
CA TYR A 90 -16.59 4.85 14.03
C TYR A 90 -16.68 4.28 15.45
N ALA A 91 -15.60 4.37 16.22
CA ALA A 91 -15.59 3.88 17.60
C ALA A 91 -16.52 4.70 18.53
N SER A 92 -16.74 5.99 18.26
CA SER A 92 -17.74 6.79 18.97
C SER A 92 -19.14 6.31 18.59
N ASP A 93 -19.42 6.20 17.29
CA ASP A 93 -20.75 5.79 16.81
C ASP A 93 -21.18 4.44 17.38
N VAL A 94 -20.26 3.47 17.49
CA VAL A 94 -20.53 2.18 18.14
C VAL A 94 -20.81 2.32 19.64
N ARG A 95 -20.02 3.11 20.36
CA ARG A 95 -20.17 3.28 21.82
C ARG A 95 -21.44 4.04 22.19
N ASP A 96 -21.79 5.02 21.36
CA ASP A 96 -22.96 5.88 21.55
C ASP A 96 -24.24 5.26 20.97
N GLY A 97 -24.13 4.10 20.29
CA GLY A 97 -25.25 3.40 19.68
C GLY A 97 -25.78 4.06 18.40
N ALA A 98 -25.02 4.99 17.80
CA ALA A 98 -25.34 5.60 16.52
C ALA A 98 -25.04 4.67 15.33
N PHE A 99 -24.18 3.65 15.51
CA PHE A 99 -23.90 2.60 14.53
C PHE A 99 -23.95 1.21 15.16
N PRO A 100 -24.49 0.18 14.46
CA PRO A 100 -25.17 0.27 13.16
C PRO A 100 -26.59 0.86 13.25
N THR A 101 -27.09 1.42 12.15
CA THR A 101 -28.51 1.81 12.02
C THR A 101 -29.31 0.71 11.32
N GLU A 102 -30.60 0.94 11.06
CA GLU A 102 -31.41 0.05 10.20
C GLU A 102 -30.81 -0.14 8.80
N LYS A 103 -30.12 0.88 8.25
CA LYS A 103 -29.52 0.80 6.91
C LYS A 103 -28.41 -0.24 6.83
N GLU A 104 -27.65 -0.40 7.91
CA GLU A 104 -26.55 -1.36 8.01
C GLU A 104 -26.97 -2.67 8.70
N SER A 105 -28.25 -2.81 9.05
CA SER A 105 -28.79 -3.97 9.77
C SER A 105 -29.72 -4.80 8.90
N PHE A 106 -29.46 -6.12 8.82
CA PHE A 106 -30.42 -7.05 8.24
C PHE A 106 -31.48 -7.40 9.28
N VAL A 107 -32.69 -6.85 9.12
CA VAL A 107 -33.83 -7.20 9.96
C VAL A 107 -34.64 -8.29 9.26
N LYS A 108 -34.87 -9.41 9.94
CA LYS A 108 -35.78 -10.45 9.44
C LYS A 108 -37.17 -9.82 9.34
N LYS A 109 -37.70 -9.67 8.12
CA LYS A 109 -39.07 -9.19 7.93
C LYS A 109 -39.99 -10.14 8.71
N PRO A 110 -40.87 -9.65 9.60
CA PRO A 110 -41.84 -10.52 10.22
C PRO A 110 -42.63 -11.24 9.11
N PRO A 111 -43.01 -12.52 9.31
CA PRO A 111 -43.83 -13.22 8.33
C PRO A 111 -45.04 -12.34 7.99
N ALA A 112 -45.36 -12.23 6.71
CA ALA A 112 -46.53 -11.50 6.27
C ALA A 112 -47.72 -11.99 7.10
N GLN A 113 -48.43 -11.07 7.75
CA GLN A 113 -49.66 -11.42 8.45
C GLN A 113 -50.58 -12.05 7.41
N THR A 114 -50.96 -13.32 7.64
CA THR A 114 -52.02 -13.94 6.85
C THR A 114 -53.25 -13.03 6.97
N PRO A 115 -53.93 -12.69 5.87
CA PRO A 115 -55.15 -11.90 5.94
C PRO A 115 -56.08 -12.51 6.98
N THR A 116 -56.64 -11.68 7.85
CA THR A 116 -57.64 -12.18 8.80
C THR A 116 -58.86 -12.66 8.01
N GLU A 117 -59.58 -13.67 8.51
CA GLU A 117 -60.77 -14.23 7.84
C GLU A 117 -61.84 -13.18 7.49
N ALA A 118 -61.78 -11.99 8.11
CA ALA A 118 -62.62 -10.83 7.79
C ALA A 118 -62.28 -10.15 6.44
N GLU A 119 -61.05 -10.26 5.93
CA GLU A 119 -60.62 -9.62 4.68
C GLU A 119 -60.85 -10.49 3.44
N THR A 120 -61.11 -11.79 3.62
CA THR A 120 -61.44 -12.74 2.54
C THR A 120 -62.95 -12.85 2.27
N ALA A 121 -63.78 -12.09 3.00
CA ALA A 121 -65.24 -12.16 2.94
C ALA A 121 -65.89 -11.05 2.09
N LEU A 122 -65.17 -10.50 1.10
CA LEU A 122 -65.75 -9.66 0.04
C LEU A 122 -65.56 -10.26 -1.35
#